data_AF-A0A382AYN1-F1
#
_entry.id   AF-A0A382AYN1-F1
#
_cell.length_a   1.000
_cell.length_b   1.000
_cell.length_c   1.000
_cell.angle_alpha   90.00
_cell.angle_beta   90.00
_cell.angle_gamma   90.00
#
_symmetry.space_group_name_H-M   'P 1'
#
loop_
_entity.id
_entity.type
_entity.pdbx_description
1 polymer ?
#
loop_
_entity_poly.entity_id
_entity_poly.type
_entity_poly.pdbx_seq_one_letter_code
_entity_poly.pdbx_strand_id
1 'polypeptide(L)'
;MTSILLFLIIFNGCSDKAQNWVILFDGGSVDQWRGYKQNNFPKDGWAVDNGALKTIVGGNRVDIITKDIYENFELVLEWRVSPAGNSGIFYFATEESDYIWQT
;
A
#
# COMPACT_ATOMS: atom_id res chain seq x y z
N MET A 1 -37.34 -9.82 -48.55
CA MET A 1 -36.37 -10.37 -47.59
C MET A 1 -35.20 -9.41 -47.50
N THR A 2 -34.83 -9.11 -46.27
CA THR A 2 -34.21 -7.87 -45.78
C THR A 2 -32.71 -7.82 -46.05
N SER A 3 -32.23 -6.67 -46.55
CA SER A 3 -30.81 -6.37 -46.69
C SER A 3 -30.26 -5.89 -45.34
N ILE A 4 -29.23 -6.54 -44.82
CA ILE A 4 -28.59 -6.18 -43.54
C ILE A 4 -27.43 -5.23 -43.83
N LEU A 5 -27.58 -3.99 -43.36
CA LEU A 5 -26.54 -2.96 -43.43
C LEU A 5 -25.56 -3.16 -42.26
N LEU A 6 -24.30 -3.49 -42.56
CA LEU A 6 -23.25 -3.69 -41.57
C LEU A 6 -22.67 -2.31 -41.16
N PHE A 7 -23.02 -1.83 -39.97
CA PHE A 7 -22.40 -0.66 -39.37
C PHE A 7 -21.05 -1.04 -38.75
N LEU A 8 -19.96 -0.55 -39.32
CA LEU A 8 -18.62 -0.67 -38.73
C LEU A 8 -18.46 0.42 -37.66
N ILE A 9 -18.55 0.06 -36.38
CA ILE A 9 -18.26 0.97 -35.28
C ILE A 9 -16.74 1.00 -35.07
N ILE A 10 -16.10 2.09 -35.48
CA ILE A 10 -14.69 2.36 -35.16
C ILE A 10 -14.64 2.91 -33.73
N PHE A 11 -14.33 2.04 -32.77
CA PHE A 11 -13.89 2.49 -31.45
C PHE A 11 -12.51 3.14 -31.59
N ASN A 12 -12.47 4.48 -31.60
CA ASN A 12 -11.24 5.19 -31.29
C ASN A 12 -10.95 4.97 -29.81
N GLY A 13 -10.11 3.98 -29.51
CA GLY A 13 -9.60 3.76 -28.16
C GLY A 13 -8.84 5.01 -27.72
N CYS A 14 -9.39 5.73 -26.74
CA CYS A 14 -8.59 6.61 -25.92
C CYS A 14 -7.51 5.72 -25.29
N SER A 15 -6.25 6.00 -25.61
CA SER A 15 -5.13 5.31 -24.97
C SER A 15 -5.06 5.80 -23.53
N ASP A 16 -5.86 5.20 -22.64
CA ASP A 16 -5.60 5.24 -21.21
C ASP A 16 -4.16 4.77 -21.05
N LYS A 17 -3.27 5.68 -20.61
CA LYS A 17 -1.92 5.26 -20.24
C LYS A 17 -2.12 4.21 -19.16
N ALA A 18 -1.80 2.95 -19.44
CA ALA A 18 -1.82 1.90 -18.44
C ALA A 18 -0.95 2.37 -17.27
N GLN A 19 -1.61 2.79 -16.18
CA GLN A 19 -0.94 3.27 -14.98
C GLN A 19 -0.30 2.04 -14.34
N ASN A 20 1.02 1.95 -14.40
CA ASN A 20 1.76 0.85 -13.81
C ASN A 20 1.82 1.04 -12.29
N TRP A 21 0.82 0.51 -11.59
CA TRP A 21 0.79 0.49 -10.12
C TRP A 21 1.88 -0.43 -9.56
N VAL A 22 2.55 0.03 -8.50
CA VAL A 22 3.48 -0.80 -7.71
C VAL A 22 2.68 -1.45 -6.59
N ILE A 23 2.70 -2.78 -6.54
CA ILE A 23 2.04 -3.54 -5.46
C ILE A 23 2.94 -3.52 -4.23
N LEU A 24 2.58 -2.70 -3.24
CA LEU A 24 3.28 -2.65 -1.96
C LEU A 24 2.92 -3.83 -1.05
N PHE A 25 1.73 -4.41 -1.22
CA PHE A 25 1.28 -5.56 -0.46
C PHE A 25 0.26 -6.37 -1.27
N ASP A 26 0.54 -7.65 -1.48
CA ASP A 26 -0.27 -8.58 -2.29
C ASP A 26 -1.23 -9.43 -1.45
N GLY A 27 -1.30 -9.17 -0.15
CA GLY A 27 -2.06 -9.96 0.82
C GLY A 27 -1.24 -11.03 1.55
N GLY A 28 0.03 -11.25 1.18
CA GLY A 28 0.85 -12.31 1.75
C GLY A 28 2.30 -11.93 2.04
N SER A 29 2.98 -11.31 1.08
CA SER A 29 4.40 -10.97 1.19
C SER A 29 4.61 -9.64 1.91
N VAL A 30 5.58 -9.62 2.82
CA VAL A 30 6.06 -8.40 3.50
C VAL A 30 7.37 -7.88 2.91
N ASP A 31 7.76 -8.35 1.73
CA ASP A 31 9.08 -8.09 1.16
C ASP A 31 9.32 -6.62 0.83
N GLN A 32 8.27 -5.82 0.66
CA GLN A 32 8.38 -4.38 0.41
C GLN A 32 8.48 -3.55 1.70
N TRP A 33 8.39 -4.19 2.88
CA TRP A 33 8.27 -3.52 4.17
C TRP A 33 9.42 -3.85 5.12
N ARG A 34 9.76 -2.88 5.97
CA ARG A 34 10.66 -3.03 7.11
C ARG A 34 10.16 -2.18 8.28
N GLY A 35 10.66 -2.43 9.48
CA GLY A 35 10.40 -1.56 10.62
C GLY A 35 11.12 -0.22 10.47
N TYR A 36 10.51 0.85 10.97
CA TYR A 36 11.18 2.14 11.15
C TYR A 36 12.43 1.98 12.00
N LYS A 37 13.57 2.48 11.52
CA LYS A 37 14.93 2.29 12.08
C LYS A 37 15.36 0.82 12.21
N GLN A 38 14.81 -0.07 11.37
CA GLN A 38 15.16 -1.49 11.34
C GLN A 38 15.46 -1.98 9.93
N ASN A 39 16.29 -3.02 9.84
CA ASN A 39 16.66 -3.65 8.56
C ASN A 39 15.62 -4.65 8.04
N ASN A 40 14.76 -5.17 8.93
CA ASN A 40 13.84 -6.27 8.63
C ASN A 40 12.41 -5.91 9.01
N PHE A 41 11.45 -6.71 8.53
CA PHE A 41 10.06 -6.63 8.96
C PHE A 41 9.91 -7.06 10.43
N PRO A 42 9.24 -6.27 11.29
CA PRO A 42 9.13 -6.54 12.72
C PRO A 42 8.05 -7.58 13.02
N LYS A 43 8.41 -8.86 12.94
CA LYS A 43 7.48 -10.01 13.12
C LYS A 43 6.92 -10.15 14.54
N ASP A 44 7.47 -9.43 15.50
CA ASP A 44 7.04 -9.36 16.90
C ASP A 44 6.03 -8.25 17.17
N GLY A 45 5.87 -7.30 16.24
CA GLY A 45 4.90 -6.21 16.30
C GLY A 45 3.81 -6.29 15.22
N TRP A 46 4.11 -6.93 14.10
CA TRP A 46 3.24 -7.02 12.93
C TRP A 46 3.13 -8.44 12.38
N ALA A 47 1.96 -8.75 11.86
CA ALA A 47 1.66 -10.01 11.18
C ALA A 47 0.83 -9.78 9.91
N VAL A 48 0.88 -10.76 9.02
CA VAL A 48 -0.11 -10.91 7.96
C VAL A 48 -1.25 -11.77 8.52
N ASP A 49 -2.45 -11.20 8.58
CA ASP A 49 -3.65 -11.84 9.11
C ASP A 49 -4.83 -11.59 8.16
N ASN A 50 -5.36 -12.67 7.58
CA ASN A 50 -6.48 -12.62 6.62
C ASN A 50 -6.26 -11.64 5.46
N GLY A 51 -5.09 -11.69 4.82
CA GLY A 51 -4.80 -10.84 3.68
C GLY A 51 -4.51 -9.38 4.04
N ALA A 52 -4.26 -9.05 5.31
CA ALA A 52 -4.00 -7.69 5.78
C ALA A 52 -2.73 -7.64 6.66
N LEU A 53 -1.98 -6.54 6.54
CA LEU A 53 -0.97 -6.18 7.54
C LEU A 53 -1.69 -5.71 8.81
N LYS A 54 -1.36 -6.32 9.95
CA LYS A 54 -2.04 -6.09 11.23
C LYS A 54 -1.04 -6.04 12.37
N THR A 55 -1.23 -5.07 13.27
CA THR A 55 -0.47 -4.98 14.52
C THR A 55 -0.86 -6.10 15.49
N ILE A 56 0.14 -6.63 16.20
CA ILE A 56 -0.05 -7.67 17.21
C ILE A 56 -0.34 -6.99 18.55
N VAL A 57 -1.48 -7.34 19.17
CA VAL A 57 -1.84 -6.84 20.50
C VAL A 57 -0.82 -7.31 21.53
N GLY A 58 -0.20 -6.36 22.24
CA GLY A 58 0.88 -6.66 23.20
C GLY A 58 2.25 -6.93 22.57
N GLY A 59 2.34 -6.90 21.24
CA GLY A 59 3.60 -6.97 20.51
C GLY A 59 4.41 -5.67 20.61
N ASN A 60 5.63 -5.71 20.06
CA ASN A 60 6.49 -4.54 20.03
C ASN A 60 5.86 -3.43 19.17
N ARG A 61 5.85 -2.21 19.70
CA ARG A 61 5.29 -1.04 19.01
C ARG A 61 6.35 -0.47 18.09
N VAL A 62 6.15 -0.64 16.80
CA VAL A 62 7.05 -0.13 15.77
C VAL A 62 6.24 0.18 14.52
N ASP A 63 6.49 1.33 13.92
CA ASP A 63 5.92 1.70 12.63
C ASP A 63 6.61 0.91 11.52
N ILE A 64 5.88 0.57 10.46
CA ILE A 64 6.46 -0.04 9.25
C ILE A 64 6.57 1.00 8.15
N ILE A 65 7.64 0.90 7.37
CA ILE A 65 7.91 1.75 6.22
C ILE A 65 8.25 0.90 5.00
N THR A 66 8.04 1.46 3.81
CA THR A 66 8.51 0.85 2.57
C THR A 66 10.04 0.77 2.57
N LYS A 67 10.58 -0.24 1.88
CA LYS A 67 12.03 -0.32 1.65
C LYS A 67 12.51 0.74 0.66
N ASP A 68 11.70 1.00 -0.36
CA ASP A 68 11.95 2.03 -1.36
C ASP A 68 11.43 3.39 -0.89
N ILE A 69 12.03 4.45 -1.44
CA ILE A 69 11.67 5.85 -1.22
C ILE A 69 10.93 6.36 -2.44
N TYR A 70 9.80 7.01 -2.21
CA TYR A 70 8.95 7.58 -3.26
C TYR A 70 8.88 9.10 -3.13
N GLU A 71 8.85 9.80 -4.26
CA GLU A 71 8.69 11.25 -4.34
C GLU A 71 7.27 11.60 -4.81
N ASN A 72 7.04 11.74 -6.11
CA ASN A 72 5.71 11.99 -6.66
C ASN A 72 4.98 10.66 -6.82
N PHE A 73 3.95 10.43 -6.01
CA PHE A 73 3.19 9.18 -6.04
C PHE A 73 1.69 9.41 -5.79
N GLU A 74 0.90 8.42 -6.18
CA GLU A 74 -0.47 8.22 -5.75
C GLU A 74 -0.51 6.93 -4.92
N LEU A 75 -1.11 6.98 -3.73
CA LEU A 75 -1.23 5.83 -2.83
C LEU A 75 -2.69 5.45 -2.69
N VAL A 76 -3.00 4.20 -2.99
CA VAL A 76 -4.33 3.60 -2.81
C VAL A 76 -4.20 2.44 -1.84
N LEU A 77 -4.98 2.47 -0.76
CA LEU A 77 -5.05 1.40 0.22
C LEU A 77 -6.40 1.39 0.94
N GLU A 78 -6.70 0.27 1.57
CA GLU A 78 -7.79 0.13 2.53
C GLU A 78 -7.22 -0.02 3.95
N TRP A 79 -7.95 0.50 4.94
CA TRP A 79 -7.56 0.39 6.34
C TRP A 79 -8.78 0.07 7.20
N ARG A 80 -8.53 -0.54 8.36
CA ARG A 80 -9.52 -0.79 9.41
C ARG A 80 -8.89 -0.58 10.77
N VAL A 81 -9.69 -0.14 11.73
CA VAL A 81 -9.24 0.09 13.11
C VAL A 81 -10.25 -0.47 14.09
N SER A 82 -9.78 -0.97 15.24
CA SER A 82 -10.66 -1.36 16.34
C SER A 82 -11.25 -0.12 17.02
N PRO A 83 -12.36 -0.25 17.78
CA PRO A 83 -12.84 0.83 18.63
C PRO A 83 -11.72 1.42 19.49
N ALA A 84 -11.60 2.75 19.50
CA ALA A 84 -10.53 3.50 20.18
C ALA A 84 -9.09 3.16 19.73
N GLY A 85 -8.90 2.45 18.62
CA GLY A 85 -7.58 2.26 18.03
C GLY A 85 -7.06 3.55 17.41
N ASN A 86 -5.74 3.71 17.45
CA ASN A 86 -5.04 4.84 16.86
C ASN A 86 -3.93 4.30 15.95
N SER A 87 -3.89 4.80 14.72
CA SER A 87 -2.88 4.49 13.72
C SER A 87 -2.74 5.70 12.77
N GLY A 88 -1.78 5.64 11.86
CA GLY A 88 -1.57 6.66 10.85
C GLY A 88 -0.99 6.07 9.57
N ILE A 89 -1.14 6.81 8.47
CA ILE A 89 -0.43 6.59 7.23
C ILE A 89 0.53 7.77 7.10
N PHE A 90 1.82 7.50 7.16
CA PHE A 90 2.86 8.51 6.99
C PHE A 90 3.37 8.48 5.55
N TYR A 91 3.73 9.65 5.04
CA TYR A 91 4.40 9.83 3.76
C TYR A 91 5.54 10.82 3.94
N PHE A 92 6.54 10.76 3.05
CA PHE A 92 7.81 11.50 3.19
C PHE A 92 8.52 11.28 4.54
N ALA A 93 8.34 10.08 5.11
CA ALA A 93 8.99 9.68 6.34
C ALA A 93 10.52 9.71 6.20
N THR A 94 11.20 10.32 7.17
CA THR A 94 12.66 10.25 7.35
C THR A 94 13.00 9.51 8.63
N GLU A 95 14.19 8.91 8.69
CA GLU A 95 14.68 8.21 9.88
C GLU A 95 15.58 9.08 10.78
N GLU A 96 15.49 10.41 10.63
CA GLU A 96 16.31 11.39 11.36
C GLU A 96 15.85 11.59 12.81
N SER A 97 14.54 11.47 13.06
CA SER A 97 13.93 11.66 14.37
C SER A 97 13.76 10.35 15.14
N ASP A 98 13.43 10.42 16.43
CA ASP A 98 13.19 9.21 17.24
C ASP A 98 11.89 8.51 16.85
N TYR A 99 10.89 9.27 16.42
CA TYR A 99 9.61 8.76 15.96
C TYR A 99 9.23 9.31 14.59
N ILE A 100 8.57 8.49 13.77
CA ILE A 100 8.17 8.83 12.41
C ILE A 100 7.22 10.04 12.32
N TRP A 101 6.42 10.31 13.34
CA TRP A 101 5.49 11.45 13.35
C TRP A 101 6.16 12.80 13.64
N GLN A 102 7.47 12.80 13.88
CA GLN A 102 8.28 14.00 14.15
C GLN A 102 8.98 14.55 12.90
N THR A 103 8.67 14.00 11.73
CA THR A 103 9.25 14.39 10.43
C THR A 103 8.38 15.42 9.73
#